data_AF-J0SKP9-F1
#
_entry.id   AF-J0SKP9-F1
#
_cell.length_a   1.000
_cell.length_b   1.000
_cell.length_c   1.000
_cell.angle_alpha   90.00
_cell.angle_beta   90.00
_cell.angle_gamma   90.00
#
_symmetry.space_group_name_H-M   'P 1'
#
loop_
_entity.id
_entity.type
_entity.pdbx_description
1 polymer ?
#
loop_
_entity_poly.entity_id
_entity_poly.type
_entity_poly.pdbx_seq_one_letter_code
_entity_poly.pdbx_strand_id
1 'polypeptide(L)'
;MTQSIPQPGQYPPPEAPTQHAPQHAAPASEARPSIGSLVALVTSQLSGILRDEIELNKTKARAFAAKSGKGAGLLVTAAVFALFLLGWTLHTVEVLLALVLPAWAASLIVVVILLVIVATLALAGKNALQSAQKHRPDPAASVAATKEAIEKGLGK
;
A
#
# COMPACT_ATOMS: atom_id res chain seq x y z
N MET A 1 56.55 22.68 6.63
CA MET A 1 55.81 23.54 5.67
C MET A 1 54.58 24.06 6.38
N THR A 2 54.67 25.29 6.89
CA THR A 2 53.65 25.99 7.68
C THR A 2 52.68 26.70 6.73
N GLN A 3 51.44 26.22 6.62
CA GLN A 3 50.36 26.88 5.88
C GLN A 3 49.84 28.07 6.70
N SER A 4 49.94 29.27 6.13
CA SER A 4 49.44 30.52 6.71
C SER A 4 47.92 30.59 6.63
N ILE A 5 47.28 30.82 7.78
CA ILE A 5 45.84 31.03 7.94
C ILE A 5 45.42 32.35 7.23
N PRO A 6 44.36 32.38 6.40
CA PRO A 6 43.86 33.61 5.79
C PRO A 6 43.21 34.54 6.83
N GLN A 7 43.55 35.83 6.80
CA GLN A 7 42.89 36.87 7.60
C GLN A 7 41.43 37.08 7.15
N PRO A 8 40.45 37.12 8.07
CA PRO A 8 39.08 37.55 7.76
C PRO A 8 39.03 39.08 7.66
N GLY A 9 38.99 39.63 6.44
CA GLY A 9 38.79 41.07 6.28
C GLY A 9 39.11 41.72 4.93
N GLN A 10 39.67 41.01 3.96
CA GLN A 10 39.94 41.59 2.63
C GLN A 10 39.39 40.73 1.50
N TYR A 11 38.18 41.08 1.06
CA TYR A 11 37.70 40.70 -0.27
C TYR A 11 38.03 41.84 -1.25
N PRO A 12 38.74 41.59 -2.36
CA PRO A 12 38.79 42.55 -3.45
C PRO A 12 37.37 42.72 -4.04
N PRO A 13 36.96 43.93 -4.44
CA PRO A 13 35.65 44.16 -5.04
C PRO A 13 35.50 43.34 -6.33
N PRO A 14 34.37 42.65 -6.56
CA PRO A 14 34.08 41.99 -7.82
C PRO A 14 34.03 43.02 -8.95
N GLU A 15 34.76 42.77 -10.03
CA GLU A 15 34.73 43.58 -11.25
C GLU A 15 33.29 43.71 -11.77
N ALA A 16 32.87 44.95 -12.05
CA ALA A 16 31.54 45.27 -12.51
C ALA A 16 31.27 44.62 -13.88
N PRO A 17 30.20 43.81 -14.03
CA PRO A 17 29.74 43.37 -15.33
C PRO A 17 29.28 44.59 -16.14
N THR A 18 29.89 44.79 -17.30
CA THR A 18 29.46 45.69 -18.35
C THR A 18 27.96 45.58 -18.60
N GLN A 19 27.26 46.70 -18.42
CA GLN A 19 25.83 46.84 -18.67
C GLN A 19 25.53 46.67 -20.16
N HIS A 20 24.97 45.52 -20.55
CA HIS A 20 24.11 45.46 -21.72
C HIS A 20 22.73 45.93 -21.29
N ALA A 21 22.36 47.14 -21.68
CA ALA A 21 21.02 47.66 -21.52
C ALA A 21 20.07 47.01 -22.55
N PRO A 22 18.97 46.35 -22.13
CA PRO A 22 17.73 46.41 -22.89
C PRO A 22 17.08 47.75 -22.53
N GLN A 23 16.89 48.55 -23.56
CA GLN A 23 16.14 49.80 -23.54
C GLN A 23 14.74 49.57 -22.93
N HIS A 24 14.29 50.55 -22.14
CA HIS A 24 12.95 50.59 -21.57
C HIS A 24 11.87 50.38 -22.63
N ALA A 25 11.03 49.36 -22.44
CA ALA A 25 9.67 49.35 -22.97
C ALA A 25 8.72 49.32 -21.77
N ALA A 26 8.30 50.52 -21.35
CA ALA A 26 7.16 50.87 -20.48
C ALA A 26 6.94 50.07 -19.17
N PRO A 27 6.57 50.72 -18.05
CA PRO A 27 6.03 49.98 -16.92
C PRO A 27 4.68 49.41 -17.36
N ALA A 28 4.66 48.14 -17.78
CA ALA A 28 3.44 47.37 -17.75
C ALA A 28 3.03 47.39 -16.28
N SER A 29 2.01 48.21 -15.99
CA SER A 29 1.41 48.42 -14.68
C SER A 29 1.53 47.14 -13.85
N GLU A 30 2.18 47.21 -12.68
CA GLU A 30 2.01 46.23 -11.61
C GLU A 30 0.53 46.26 -11.22
N ALA A 31 -0.30 45.59 -12.02
CA ALA A 31 -1.65 45.27 -11.67
C ALA A 31 -1.51 44.32 -10.49
N ARG A 32 -1.72 44.85 -9.27
CA ARG A 32 -1.89 44.03 -8.07
C ARG A 32 -2.73 42.82 -8.46
N PRO A 33 -2.25 41.58 -8.20
CA PRO A 33 -3.01 40.39 -8.53
C PRO A 33 -4.44 40.59 -8.04
N SER A 34 -5.39 40.61 -8.97
CA SER A 34 -6.80 40.75 -8.61
C SER A 34 -7.17 39.58 -7.71
N ILE A 35 -8.12 39.76 -6.79
CA ILE A 35 -8.57 38.67 -5.92
C ILE A 35 -8.96 37.43 -6.74
N GLY A 36 -9.51 37.61 -7.95
CA GLY A 36 -9.78 36.53 -8.89
C GLY A 36 -8.52 35.78 -9.37
N SER A 37 -7.41 36.47 -9.62
CA SER A 37 -6.14 35.83 -10.01
C SER A 37 -5.48 35.04 -8.87
N LEU A 38 -5.61 35.51 -7.63
CA LEU A 38 -5.12 34.80 -6.45
C LEU A 38 -5.92 33.54 -6.17
N VAL A 39 -7.26 33.62 -6.29
CA VAL A 39 -8.14 32.45 -6.15
C VAL A 39 -7.84 31.41 -7.24
N ALA A 40 -7.68 31.83 -8.49
CA ALA A 40 -7.31 30.94 -9.60
C ALA A 40 -5.97 30.23 -9.34
N LEU A 41 -4.98 30.94 -8.78
CA LEU A 41 -3.67 30.38 -8.45
C LEU A 41 -3.76 29.35 -7.30
N VAL A 42 -4.54 29.62 -6.25
CA VAL A 42 -4.73 28.67 -5.13
C VAL A 42 -5.47 27.41 -5.59
N THR A 43 -6.51 27.54 -6.43
CA THR A 43 -7.22 26.40 -7.02
C THR A 43 -6.30 25.58 -7.92
N SER A 44 -5.45 26.23 -8.70
CA SER A 44 -4.44 25.58 -9.53
C SER A 44 -3.43 24.78 -8.69
N GLN A 45 -2.93 25.35 -7.59
CA GLN A 45 -1.98 24.66 -6.70
C GLN A 45 -2.62 23.47 -5.99
N LEU A 46 -3.86 23.62 -5.51
CA LEU A 46 -4.60 22.53 -4.87
C LEU A 46 -4.86 21.37 -5.86
N SER A 47 -5.17 21.70 -7.11
CA SER A 47 -5.32 20.71 -8.18
C SER A 47 -4.02 19.96 -8.45
N GLY A 48 -2.87 20.66 -8.37
CA GLY A 48 -1.54 20.06 -8.45
C GLY A 48 -1.26 19.08 -7.32
N ILE A 49 -1.46 19.48 -6.06
CA ILE A 49 -1.27 18.62 -4.89
C ILE A 49 -2.15 17.37 -4.97
N LEU A 50 -3.42 17.51 -5.34
CA LEU A 50 -4.32 16.37 -5.51
C LEU A 50 -3.84 15.40 -6.59
N ARG A 51 -3.35 15.93 -7.72
CA ARG A 51 -2.79 15.11 -8.80
C ARG A 51 -1.55 14.36 -8.33
N ASP A 52 -0.69 15.02 -7.56
CA ASP A 52 0.54 14.45 -7.03
C ASP A 52 0.25 13.38 -5.97
N GLU A 53 -0.69 13.63 -5.05
CA GLU A 53 -1.15 12.66 -4.06
C GLU A 53 -1.73 11.41 -4.72
N ILE A 54 -2.48 11.58 -5.82
CA ILE A 54 -3.04 10.48 -6.61
C ILE A 54 -1.94 9.68 -7.32
N GLU A 55 -0.99 10.33 -7.99
CA GLU A 55 0.12 9.63 -8.64
C GLU A 55 1.05 8.95 -7.62
N LEU A 56 1.25 9.56 -6.45
CA LEU A 56 1.95 8.96 -5.32
C LEU A 56 1.19 7.75 -4.78
N ASN A 57 -0.12 7.85 -4.55
CA ASN A 57 -0.90 6.71 -4.07
C ASN A 57 -0.99 5.60 -5.11
N LYS A 58 -1.02 5.93 -6.40
CA LYS A 58 -0.98 4.96 -7.49
C LYS A 58 0.36 4.22 -7.53
N THR A 59 1.48 4.92 -7.35
CA THR A 59 2.80 4.29 -7.27
C THR A 59 2.95 3.44 -6.00
N LYS A 60 2.50 3.94 -4.84
CA LYS A 60 2.43 3.16 -3.58
C LYS A 60 1.55 1.93 -3.73
N ALA A 61 0.37 2.05 -4.35
CA ALA A 61 -0.55 0.94 -4.59
C ALA A 61 0.08 -0.10 -5.53
N ARG A 62 0.78 0.31 -6.59
CA ARG A 62 1.52 -0.61 -7.47
C ARG A 62 2.67 -1.29 -6.75
N ALA A 63 3.44 -0.56 -5.95
CA ALA A 63 4.52 -1.12 -5.16
C ALA A 63 3.99 -2.11 -4.11
N PHE A 64 2.88 -1.79 -3.45
CA PHE A 64 2.17 -2.68 -2.55
C PHE A 64 1.70 -3.93 -3.31
N ALA A 65 0.99 -3.79 -4.43
CA ALA A 65 0.52 -4.90 -5.23
C ALA A 65 1.67 -5.81 -5.70
N ALA A 66 2.80 -5.25 -6.12
CA ALA A 66 3.96 -6.02 -6.55
C ALA A 66 4.62 -6.79 -5.38
N LYS A 67 4.80 -6.15 -4.22
CA LYS A 67 5.40 -6.79 -3.04
C LYS A 67 4.45 -7.83 -2.43
N SER A 68 3.19 -7.46 -2.25
CA SER A 68 2.13 -8.35 -1.77
C SER A 68 1.88 -9.50 -2.73
N GLY A 69 1.96 -9.27 -4.05
CA GLY A 69 1.81 -10.29 -5.08
C GLY A 69 2.90 -11.35 -5.04
N LYS A 70 4.17 -10.95 -4.86
CA LYS A 70 5.28 -11.90 -4.65
C LYS A 70 5.09 -12.73 -3.39
N GLY A 71 4.73 -12.08 -2.28
CA GLY A 71 4.45 -12.78 -1.02
C GLY A 71 3.28 -13.75 -1.14
N ALA A 72 2.17 -13.33 -1.74
CA ALA A 72 1.01 -14.17 -1.99
C ALA A 72 1.36 -15.35 -2.90
N GLY A 73 2.13 -15.14 -3.97
CA GLY A 73 2.63 -16.20 -4.83
C GLY A 73 3.45 -17.25 -4.07
N LEU A 74 4.42 -16.80 -3.27
CA LEU A 74 5.24 -17.70 -2.44
C LEU A 74 4.39 -18.47 -1.42
N LEU A 75 3.40 -17.83 -0.78
CA LEU A 75 2.53 -18.53 0.16
C LEU A 75 1.62 -19.56 -0.53
N VAL A 76 1.09 -19.26 -1.71
CA VAL A 76 0.32 -20.23 -2.50
C VAL A 76 1.20 -21.43 -2.88
N THR A 77 2.41 -21.18 -3.37
CA THR A 77 3.35 -22.26 -3.70
C THR A 77 3.72 -23.07 -2.45
N ALA A 78 4.02 -22.43 -1.33
CA ALA A 78 4.31 -23.10 -0.07
C ALA A 78 3.12 -23.94 0.42
N ALA A 79 1.89 -23.45 0.28
CA ALA A 79 0.68 -24.19 0.64
C ALA A 79 0.52 -25.46 -0.22
N VAL A 80 0.82 -25.39 -1.53
CA VAL A 80 0.82 -26.57 -2.42
C VAL A 80 1.85 -27.60 -1.97
N PHE A 81 3.09 -27.19 -1.70
CA PHE A 81 4.13 -28.11 -1.21
C PHE A 81 3.80 -28.68 0.18
N ALA A 82 3.20 -27.88 1.05
CA ALA A 82 2.72 -28.34 2.35
C ALA A 82 1.64 -29.43 2.21
N LEU A 83 0.77 -29.33 1.20
CA LEU A 83 -0.24 -30.37 0.92
C LEU A 83 0.41 -31.68 0.44
N PHE A 84 1.42 -31.61 -0.44
CA PHE A 84 2.21 -32.79 -0.83
C PHE A 84 2.93 -33.42 0.35
N LEU A 85 3.59 -32.61 1.17
CA LEU A 85 4.30 -33.05 2.37
C LEU A 85 3.34 -33.73 3.37
N LEU A 86 2.16 -33.14 3.57
CA LEU A 86 1.12 -33.72 4.42
C LEU A 86 0.70 -35.10 3.90
N GLY A 87 0.40 -35.22 2.60
CA GLY A 87 0.04 -36.49 1.98
C GLY A 87 1.11 -37.56 2.15
N TRP A 88 2.38 -37.22 1.92
CA TRP A 88 3.48 -38.16 2.09
C TRP A 88 3.73 -38.55 3.55
N THR A 89 3.50 -37.62 4.47
CA THR A 89 3.58 -37.89 5.91
C THR A 89 2.50 -38.87 6.34
N LEU A 90 1.23 -38.67 5.91
CA LEU A 90 0.14 -39.58 6.20
C LEU A 90 0.37 -40.97 5.61
N HIS A 91 0.89 -41.04 4.38
CA HIS A 91 1.28 -42.31 3.77
C HIS A 91 2.41 -43.01 4.53
N THR A 92 3.41 -42.26 5.01
CA THR A 92 4.49 -42.81 5.84
C THR A 92 3.94 -43.39 7.16
N VAL A 93 3.00 -42.68 7.80
CA VAL A 93 2.31 -43.16 9.01
C VAL A 93 1.50 -44.41 8.71
N GLU A 94 0.75 -44.44 7.61
CA GLU A 94 0.01 -45.61 7.16
C GLU A 94 0.93 -46.83 6.98
N VAL A 95 2.05 -46.67 6.27
CA VAL A 95 3.04 -47.74 6.07
C VAL A 95 3.63 -48.22 7.39
N LEU A 96 3.92 -47.30 8.32
CA LEU A 96 4.42 -47.65 9.64
C LEU A 96 3.39 -48.46 10.45
N LEU A 97 2.11 -48.08 10.40
CA LEU A 97 1.02 -48.83 11.02
C LEU A 97 0.83 -50.20 10.34
N ALA A 98 0.98 -50.27 9.02
CA ALA A 98 0.86 -51.50 8.25
C ALA A 98 1.91 -52.56 8.62
N LEU A 99 2.97 -52.21 9.36
CA LEU A 99 3.93 -53.17 9.92
C LEU A 99 3.33 -54.03 11.04
N VAL A 100 2.30 -53.54 11.75
CA VAL A 100 1.71 -54.24 12.91
C VAL A 100 0.22 -54.56 12.74
N LEU A 101 -0.44 -54.03 11.70
CA LEU A 101 -1.83 -54.32 11.36
C LEU A 101 -2.05 -54.39 9.85
N PRO A 102 -3.16 -54.99 9.36
CA PRO A 102 -3.46 -55.04 7.93
C PRO A 102 -3.55 -53.65 7.31
N ALA A 103 -3.07 -53.49 6.08
CA ALA A 103 -3.02 -52.20 5.38
C ALA A 103 -4.38 -51.48 5.38
N TRP A 104 -5.49 -52.19 5.12
CA TRP A 104 -6.83 -51.60 5.10
C TRP A 104 -7.23 -50.97 6.45
N ALA A 105 -6.84 -51.57 7.57
CA ALA A 105 -7.14 -51.04 8.89
C ALA A 105 -6.23 -49.84 9.21
N ALA A 106 -4.98 -49.84 8.74
CA ALA A 106 -4.06 -48.72 8.89
C ALA A 106 -4.57 -47.48 8.14
N SER A 107 -5.00 -47.66 6.89
CA SER A 107 -5.59 -46.58 6.09
C SER A 107 -6.83 -46.00 6.78
N LEU A 108 -7.73 -46.84 7.31
CA LEU A 108 -8.94 -46.37 8.01
C LEU A 108 -8.62 -45.56 9.26
N ILE A 109 -7.63 -45.97 10.06
CA ILE A 109 -7.20 -45.22 11.24
C ILE A 109 -6.69 -43.83 10.85
N VAL A 110 -5.83 -43.75 9.83
CA VAL A 110 -5.30 -42.48 9.32
C VAL A 110 -6.42 -41.58 8.79
N VAL A 111 -7.41 -42.14 8.08
CA VAL A 111 -8.58 -41.41 7.58
C VAL A 111 -9.40 -40.83 8.73
N VAL A 112 -9.66 -41.60 9.78
CA VAL A 112 -10.43 -41.14 10.95
C VAL A 112 -9.70 -40.00 11.66
N ILE A 113 -8.39 -40.13 11.87
CA ILE A 113 -7.56 -39.06 12.48
C ILE A 113 -7.64 -37.79 11.63
N LEU A 114 -7.50 -37.92 10.31
CA LEU A 114 -7.57 -36.78 9.39
C LEU A 114 -8.95 -36.12 9.43
N LEU A 115 -10.03 -36.90 9.50
CA LEU A 115 -11.40 -36.39 9.56
C LEU A 115 -11.63 -35.54 10.81
N VAL A 116 -11.10 -35.96 11.97
CA VAL A 116 -11.16 -35.17 13.21
C VAL A 116 -10.40 -33.86 13.07
N ILE A 117 -9.19 -33.89 12.49
CA ILE A 117 -8.40 -32.67 12.24
C ILE A 117 -9.16 -31.72 11.30
N VAL A 118 -9.69 -32.23 10.18
CA VAL A 118 -10.44 -31.42 9.22
C VAL A 118 -11.69 -30.82 9.85
N ALA A 119 -12.45 -31.59 10.62
CA ALA A 119 -13.65 -31.10 11.30
C ALA A 119 -13.35 -29.96 12.28
N THR A 120 -12.27 -30.08 13.08
CA THR A 120 -11.88 -29.04 14.04
C THR A 120 -11.37 -27.78 13.34
N LEU A 121 -10.55 -27.91 12.30
CA LEU A 121 -10.07 -26.78 11.49
C LEU A 121 -11.21 -26.08 10.74
N ALA A 122 -12.14 -26.83 10.16
CA ALA A 122 -13.29 -26.28 9.46
C ALA A 122 -14.19 -25.47 10.42
N LEU A 123 -14.40 -25.98 11.64
CA LEU A 123 -15.20 -25.28 12.65
C LEU A 123 -14.49 -24.02 13.15
N ALA A 124 -13.18 -24.09 13.42
CA ALA A 124 -12.37 -22.94 13.81
C ALA A 124 -12.35 -21.88 12.69
N GLY A 125 -12.14 -22.28 11.44
CA GLY A 125 -12.14 -21.41 10.27
C GLY A 125 -13.49 -20.74 10.05
N LYS A 126 -14.59 -21.50 10.18
CA LYS A 126 -15.95 -20.95 10.13
C LYS A 126 -16.15 -19.87 11.19
N ASN A 127 -15.75 -20.13 12.44
CA ASN A 127 -15.92 -19.18 13.54
C ASN A 127 -15.07 -17.91 13.34
N ALA A 128 -13.84 -18.07 12.86
CA ALA A 128 -12.97 -16.94 12.50
C ALA A 128 -13.58 -16.09 11.38
N LEU A 129 -14.10 -16.72 10.32
CA LEU A 129 -14.72 -16.02 9.20
C LEU A 129 -16.00 -15.28 9.62
N GLN A 130 -16.84 -15.90 10.45
CA GLN A 130 -18.03 -15.24 11.00
C GLN A 130 -17.67 -14.02 11.84
N SER A 131 -16.61 -14.12 12.66
CA SER A 131 -16.11 -13.01 13.47
C SER A 131 -15.58 -11.85 12.60
N ALA A 132 -14.89 -12.17 11.51
CA ALA A 132 -14.40 -11.18 10.55
C ALA A 132 -15.56 -10.50 9.79
N GLN A 133 -16.59 -11.25 9.40
CA GLN A 133 -17.76 -10.69 8.70
C GLN A 133 -18.56 -9.71 9.56
N LYS A 134 -18.59 -9.88 10.89
CA LYS A 134 -19.23 -8.93 11.81
C LYS A 134 -18.67 -7.51 11.72
N HIS A 135 -17.42 -7.36 11.28
CA HIS A 135 -16.74 -6.07 11.14
C HIS A 135 -16.51 -5.69 9.68
N ARG A 136 -17.25 -6.30 8.74
CA ARG A 136 -17.10 -6.00 7.32
C ARG A 136 -17.52 -4.55 7.05
N PRO A 137 -16.64 -3.69 6.51
CA PRO A 137 -17.03 -2.36 6.10
C PRO A 137 -18.10 -2.45 5.01
N ASP A 138 -19.13 -1.63 5.09
CA ASP A 138 -20.13 -1.47 4.02
C ASP A 138 -19.76 -0.24 3.17
N PRO A 139 -19.04 -0.42 2.04
CA PRO A 139 -18.68 0.68 1.17
C PRO A 139 -19.91 1.37 0.58
N ALA A 140 -21.02 0.65 0.35
CA ALA A 140 -22.25 1.25 -0.18
C ALA A 140 -22.90 2.18 0.86
N ALA A 141 -22.94 1.77 2.13
CA ALA A 141 -23.38 2.64 3.22
C ALA A 141 -22.46 3.84 3.41
N SER A 142 -21.14 3.68 3.25
CA SER A 142 -20.19 4.80 3.39
C SER A 142 -20.36 5.86 2.29
N VAL A 143 -20.64 5.44 1.06
CA VAL A 143 -20.91 6.36 -0.07
C VAL A 143 -22.29 7.00 0.07
N ALA A 144 -23.31 6.24 0.49
CA ALA A 144 -24.65 6.75 0.74
C ALA A 144 -24.68 7.80 1.86
N ALA A 145 -24.01 7.53 2.98
CA ALA A 145 -23.88 8.48 4.09
C ALA A 145 -23.15 9.77 3.68
N THR A 146 -22.14 9.64 2.80
CA THR A 146 -21.43 10.81 2.25
C THR A 146 -22.34 11.64 1.34
N LYS A 147 -23.17 10.99 0.51
CA LYS A 147 -24.16 11.67 -0.34
C LYS A 147 -25.23 12.40 0.49
N GLU A 148 -25.78 11.74 1.51
CA GLU A 148 -26.80 12.30 2.38
C GLU A 148 -26.28 13.51 3.18
N ALA A 149 -25.04 13.44 3.67
CA ALA A 149 -24.39 14.56 4.36
C ALA A 149 -24.24 15.80 3.46
N ILE A 150 -23.97 15.60 2.16
CA ILE A 150 -23.86 16.69 1.17
C ILE A 150 -25.24 17.31 0.87
N GLU A 151 -26.28 16.50 0.66
CA GLU A 151 -27.65 16.98 0.40
C GLU A 151 -28.21 17.77 1.59
N LYS A 152 -27.96 17.31 2.83
CA LYS A 152 -28.38 17.99 4.05
C LYS A 152 -27.62 19.29 4.31
N GLY A 153 -26.37 19.38 3.84
CA GLY A 153 -25.53 20.58 3.94
C GLY A 153 -25.86 21.65 2.89
N LEU A 154 -26.33 21.25 1.70
CA LEU A 154 -26.75 22.18 0.63
C LEU A 154 -28.19 22.69 0.78
N GLY A 155 -29.03 22.02 1.57
CA GLY A 155 -30.45 22.34 1.77
C GLY A 155 -30.76 23.39 2.84
N LYS A 156 -29.83 24.30 3.15
CA LYS A 156 -30.04 25.44 4.07
C LYS A 156 -29.60 26.75 3.45
#